data_AF-A0AAD4NDE1-F1
#
_entry.id   AF-A0AAD4NDE1-F1
#
_cell.length_a   1.000
_cell.length_b   1.000
_cell.length_c   1.000
_cell.angle_alpha   90.00
_cell.angle_beta   90.00
_cell.angle_gamma   90.00
#
_symmetry.space_group_name_H-M   'P 1'
#
loop_
_entity.id
_entity.type
_entity.pdbx_description
1 polymer ?
#
loop_
_entity_poly.entity_id
_entity_poly.type
_entity_poly.pdbx_seq_one_letter_code
_entity_poly.pdbx_strand_id
1 'polypeptide(L)'
;MATSLNKLSVEKVNLEGKRVLMRVDFNVPLDKQTGSITNTQRIVAAVPTIKHALDHGAKSVVLMSHLGRPDGQRKEKDSLKPVVAELEKLLQRNVVFLNDCVGPEVESATANPENGTVFLLENLRYHVEEEGKGVDKEGKSVKASKENVEAFRASLSKHGDVYVNDAFGTAHRAHR
;
A
#
# COMPACT_ATOMS: atom_id res chain seq x y z
N MET A 1 28.10 17.01 6.54
CA MET A 1 28.02 15.70 5.88
C MET A 1 26.80 14.99 6.42
N ALA A 2 25.81 14.65 5.58
CA ALA A 2 24.64 13.92 6.03
C ALA A 2 25.07 12.50 6.44
N THR A 3 24.78 12.11 7.67
CA THR A 3 24.91 10.73 8.14
C THR A 3 24.09 9.82 7.23
N SER A 4 24.77 9.08 6.37
CA SER A 4 24.19 8.00 5.59
C SER A 4 23.53 7.01 6.54
N LEU A 5 22.23 6.79 6.39
CA LEU A 5 21.55 5.69 7.07
C LEU A 5 22.09 4.38 6.48
N ASN A 6 22.67 3.50 7.30
CA ASN A 6 23.10 2.15 6.90
C ASN A 6 21.86 1.25 6.65
N LYS A 7 21.08 1.57 5.62
CA LYS A 7 19.90 0.84 5.16
C LYS A 7 20.04 0.57 3.67
N LEU A 8 19.50 -0.56 3.22
CA LEU A 8 19.54 -0.94 1.81
C LEU A 8 18.59 -0.03 1.01
N SER A 9 19.12 0.63 -0.01
CA SER A 9 18.32 1.40 -0.97
C SER A 9 17.72 0.46 -2.01
N VAL A 10 16.54 0.79 -2.53
CA VAL A 10 15.90 0.06 -3.64
C VAL A 10 16.80 -0.01 -4.88
N GLU A 11 17.59 1.04 -5.13
CA GLU A 11 18.56 1.14 -6.23
C GLU A 11 19.66 0.06 -6.19
N LYS A 12 19.82 -0.62 -5.06
CA LYS A 12 20.83 -1.67 -4.85
C LYS A 12 20.23 -3.08 -4.87
N VAL A 13 18.95 -3.22 -5.16
CA VAL A 13 18.23 -4.50 -5.18
C VAL A 13 18.00 -4.92 -6.63
N ASN A 14 18.24 -6.20 -6.96
CA ASN A 14 17.83 -6.73 -8.26
C ASN A 14 16.31 -6.94 -8.29
N LEU A 15 15.62 -6.19 -9.15
CA LEU A 15 14.17 -6.23 -9.30
C LEU A 15 13.70 -7.05 -10.51
N GLU A 16 14.62 -7.50 -11.36
CA GLU A 16 14.28 -8.19 -12.60
C GLU A 16 13.45 -9.47 -12.34
N GLY A 17 12.28 -9.54 -12.96
CA GLY A 17 11.32 -10.63 -12.82
C GLY A 17 10.66 -10.73 -11.44
N LYS A 18 10.94 -9.80 -10.51
CA LYS A 18 10.41 -9.82 -9.15
C LYS A 18 9.08 -9.09 -9.05
N ARG A 19 8.21 -9.56 -8.15
CA ARG A 19 7.02 -8.85 -7.70
C ARG A 19 7.43 -7.95 -6.54
N VAL A 20 7.23 -6.64 -6.68
CA VAL A 20 7.63 -5.65 -5.67
C VAL A 20 6.42 -5.26 -4.85
N LEU A 21 6.38 -5.63 -3.56
CA LEU A 21 5.42 -5.10 -2.61
C LEU A 21 5.94 -3.79 -2.04
N MET A 22 5.22 -2.69 -2.26
CA MET A 22 5.68 -1.35 -1.91
C MET A 22 4.70 -0.68 -0.95
N ARG A 23 5.18 -0.32 0.25
CA ARG A 23 4.46 0.54 1.20
C ARG A 23 4.68 1.99 0.78
N VAL A 24 3.60 2.68 0.45
CA VAL A 24 3.61 4.09 0.01
C VAL A 24 2.72 4.93 0.92
N ASP A 25 2.95 6.25 0.91
CA ASP A 25 2.12 7.20 1.66
C ASP A 25 1.09 7.84 0.74
N PHE A 26 -0.07 7.22 0.58
CA PHE A 26 -1.23 7.82 -0.11
C PHE A 26 -2.28 8.38 0.85
N ASN A 27 -1.88 8.80 2.05
CA ASN A 27 -2.78 9.47 2.97
C ASN A 27 -2.98 10.93 2.54
N VAL A 28 -3.71 11.12 1.44
CA VAL A 28 -3.98 12.42 0.81
C VAL A 28 -5.25 13.06 1.36
N PRO A 29 -5.34 14.40 1.39
CA PRO A 29 -6.58 15.07 1.73
C PRO A 29 -7.62 14.88 0.61
N LEU A 30 -8.83 14.50 1.01
CA LEU A 30 -10.00 14.43 0.13
C LEU A 30 -10.93 15.61 0.41
N ASP A 31 -11.56 16.13 -0.63
CA ASP A 31 -12.67 17.06 -0.53
C ASP A 31 -13.88 16.35 0.10
N LYS A 32 -14.48 16.97 1.11
CA LYS A 32 -15.53 16.32 1.92
C LYS A 32 -16.85 16.16 1.18
N GLN A 33 -17.10 16.94 0.13
CA GLN A 33 -18.37 16.93 -0.60
C GLN A 33 -18.29 15.99 -1.81
N THR A 34 -17.17 16.03 -2.52
CA THR A 34 -16.97 15.33 -3.79
C THR A 34 -16.17 14.04 -3.66
N GLY A 35 -15.42 13.85 -2.56
CA GLY A 35 -14.47 12.74 -2.41
C GLY A 35 -13.23 12.86 -3.29
N SER A 36 -13.04 13.99 -3.98
CA SER A 36 -11.91 14.21 -4.88
C SER A 36 -10.62 14.52 -4.12
N ILE A 37 -9.48 14.13 -4.67
CA ILE A 37 -8.17 14.44 -4.08
C ILE A 37 -7.89 15.93 -4.24
N THR A 38 -7.58 16.64 -3.14
CA THR A 38 -7.30 18.08 -3.17
C THR A 38 -5.80 18.41 -3.22
N ASN A 39 -4.94 17.44 -2.86
CA ASN A 39 -3.49 17.58 -2.97
C ASN A 39 -2.85 16.23 -3.34
N THR A 40 -2.15 16.21 -4.47
CA THR A 40 -1.55 15.00 -5.06
C THR A 40 -0.06 14.82 -4.73
N GLN A 41 0.55 15.73 -3.94
CA GLN A 41 1.99 15.72 -3.66
C GLN A 41 2.50 14.37 -3.16
N ARG A 42 1.73 13.69 -2.30
CA ARG A 42 2.14 12.39 -1.75
C ARG A 42 2.08 11.28 -2.80
N ILE A 43 1.15 11.36 -3.73
CA ILE A 43 1.05 10.41 -4.86
C ILE A 43 2.24 10.63 -5.80
N VAL A 44 2.49 11.89 -6.17
CA VAL A 44 3.62 12.29 -7.02
C VAL A 44 4.96 11.84 -6.42
N ALA A 45 5.12 11.92 -5.10
CA ALA A 45 6.35 11.54 -4.41
C ALA A 45 6.70 10.04 -4.56
N ALA A 46 5.71 9.15 -4.68
CA ALA A 46 5.95 7.71 -4.84
C ALA A 46 6.25 7.30 -6.30
N VAL A 47 5.86 8.12 -7.28
CA VAL A 47 6.00 7.81 -8.72
C VAL A 47 7.43 7.46 -9.13
N PRO A 48 8.50 8.17 -8.69
CA PRO A 48 9.87 7.80 -9.04
C PRO A 48 10.24 6.38 -8.62
N THR A 49 9.87 5.94 -7.43
CA THR A 49 10.17 4.59 -6.92
C THR A 49 9.40 3.52 -7.69
N ILE A 50 8.14 3.80 -8.04
CA ILE A 50 7.31 2.90 -8.86
C ILE A 50 7.93 2.74 -10.26
N LYS A 51 8.27 3.86 -10.91
CA LYS A 51 8.91 3.85 -12.24
C LYS A 51 10.25 3.14 -12.20
N HIS A 52 11.08 3.42 -11.20
CA HIS A 52 12.35 2.72 -10.99
C HIS A 52 12.16 1.20 -10.97
N ALA A 53 11.19 0.69 -10.19
CA ALA A 53 10.94 -0.75 -10.14
C ALA A 53 10.57 -1.33 -11.51
N LEU A 54 9.65 -0.66 -12.23
CA LEU A 54 9.21 -1.10 -13.56
C LEU A 54 10.35 -1.04 -14.59
N ASP A 55 11.12 0.05 -14.60
CA ASP A 55 12.23 0.28 -15.54
C ASP A 55 13.39 -0.72 -15.31
N HIS A 56 13.50 -1.27 -14.10
CA HIS A 56 14.49 -2.29 -13.72
C HIS A 56 13.92 -3.72 -13.80
N GLY A 57 12.87 -3.91 -14.60
CA GLY A 57 12.38 -5.23 -14.98
C GLY A 57 11.51 -5.92 -13.92
N ALA A 58 10.97 -5.19 -12.93
CA ALA A 58 10.00 -5.77 -12.01
C ALA A 58 8.82 -6.38 -12.79
N LYS A 59 8.48 -7.62 -12.44
CA LYS A 59 7.32 -8.31 -12.99
C LYS A 59 6.04 -7.56 -12.66
N SER A 60 5.91 -7.06 -11.44
CA SER A 60 4.79 -6.22 -11.02
C SER A 60 5.17 -5.35 -9.84
N VAL A 61 4.38 -4.29 -9.62
CA VAL A 61 4.43 -3.46 -8.41
C VAL A 61 3.09 -3.52 -7.72
N VAL A 62 3.05 -4.01 -6.48
CA VAL A 62 1.86 -4.06 -5.63
C VAL A 62 1.97 -2.96 -4.59
N LEU A 63 1.12 -1.94 -4.69
CA LEU A 63 1.10 -0.78 -3.82
C LEU A 63 0.16 -1.04 -2.64
N MET A 64 0.64 -0.80 -1.42
CA MET A 64 -0.18 -0.81 -0.23
C MET A 64 -0.04 0.49 0.54
N SER A 65 -1.16 1.06 0.96
CA SER A 65 -1.22 2.33 1.68
C SER A 65 -2.31 2.30 2.75
N HIS A 66 -2.52 3.42 3.40
CA HIS A 66 -3.72 3.71 4.16
C HIS A 66 -4.23 5.11 3.81
N LEU A 67 -5.50 5.35 4.09
CA LEU A 67 -6.11 6.66 4.01
C LEU A 67 -6.94 6.90 5.28
N GLY A 68 -6.80 8.09 5.87
CA GLY A 68 -7.60 8.47 7.03
C GLY A 68 -7.42 7.56 8.26
N ARG A 69 -8.49 7.45 9.05
CA ARG A 69 -8.56 6.64 10.28
C ARG A 69 -9.85 5.83 10.28
N PRO A 70 -9.88 4.72 9.53
CA PRO A 70 -11.03 3.83 9.51
C PRO A 70 -11.19 3.01 10.80
N ASP A 71 -10.16 2.90 11.63
CA ASP A 71 -10.16 2.20 12.93
C ASP A 71 -10.54 0.71 12.82
N GLY A 72 -10.06 0.00 11.79
CA GLY A 72 -10.36 -1.41 11.55
C GLY A 72 -11.75 -1.66 10.95
N GLN A 73 -12.36 -0.64 10.34
CA GLN A 73 -13.67 -0.74 9.70
C GLN A 73 -13.67 -0.23 8.28
N ARG A 74 -14.40 -0.93 7.40
CA ARG A 74 -14.58 -0.51 6.03
C ARG A 74 -15.50 0.71 5.95
N LYS A 75 -14.94 1.87 5.57
CA LYS A 75 -15.65 3.15 5.43
C LYS A 75 -15.37 3.71 4.05
N GLU A 76 -16.39 3.80 3.19
CA GLU A 76 -16.23 4.21 1.77
C GLU A 76 -15.43 5.52 1.59
N LYS A 77 -15.64 6.50 2.48
CA LYS A 77 -14.91 7.78 2.51
C LYS A 77 -13.39 7.66 2.70
N ASP A 78 -12.93 6.53 3.24
CA ASP A 78 -11.52 6.24 3.52
C ASP A 78 -10.96 5.23 2.49
N SER A 79 -11.64 4.98 1.37
CA SER A 79 -11.16 4.09 0.30
C SER A 79 -10.00 4.72 -0.47
N LEU A 80 -9.05 3.88 -0.92
CA LEU A 80 -7.96 4.30 -1.80
C LEU A 80 -8.37 4.37 -3.28
N LYS A 81 -9.59 3.97 -3.63
CA LYS A 81 -10.07 3.97 -5.03
C LYS A 81 -9.89 5.31 -5.76
N PRO A 82 -10.10 6.50 -5.15
CA PRO A 82 -9.87 7.78 -5.82
C PRO A 82 -8.41 7.99 -6.27
N VAL A 83 -7.44 7.32 -5.63
CA VAL A 83 -6.01 7.44 -5.95
C VAL A 83 -5.67 6.80 -7.30
N VAL A 84 -6.46 5.82 -7.74
CA VAL A 84 -6.24 5.07 -8.99
C VAL A 84 -6.13 6.02 -10.19
N ALA A 85 -7.11 6.91 -10.38
CA ALA A 85 -7.15 7.80 -11.54
C ALA A 85 -5.94 8.73 -11.62
N GLU A 86 -5.48 9.25 -10.47
CA GLU A 86 -4.30 10.12 -10.43
C GLU A 86 -3.00 9.33 -10.67
N LEU A 87 -2.90 8.10 -10.12
CA LEU A 87 -1.76 7.23 -10.40
C LEU A 87 -1.69 6.84 -11.88
N GLU A 88 -2.81 6.47 -12.50
CA GLU A 88 -2.86 6.10 -13.92
C GLU A 88 -2.37 7.24 -14.81
N LYS A 89 -2.80 8.46 -14.50
CA LYS A 89 -2.36 9.68 -15.18
C LYS A 89 -0.86 9.91 -15.04
N LEU A 90 -0.29 9.76 -13.83
CA LEU A 90 1.12 10.03 -13.55
C LEU A 90 2.06 8.93 -14.10
N LEU A 91 1.58 7.68 -14.09
CA LEU A 91 2.32 6.51 -14.58
C LEU A 91 2.12 6.31 -16.08
N GLN A 92 1.10 6.92 -16.68
CA GLN A 92 0.67 6.69 -18.07
C GLN A 92 0.44 5.18 -18.33
N ARG A 93 -0.17 4.51 -17.35
CA ARG A 93 -0.36 3.06 -17.30
C ARG A 93 -1.62 2.75 -16.49
N ASN A 94 -2.31 1.67 -16.84
CA ASN A 94 -3.44 1.18 -16.05
C ASN A 94 -2.98 0.70 -14.65
N VAL A 95 -3.83 0.96 -13.64
CA VAL A 95 -3.63 0.49 -12.27
C VAL A 95 -4.80 -0.40 -11.88
N VAL A 96 -4.49 -1.66 -11.55
CA VAL A 96 -5.49 -2.64 -11.12
C VAL A 96 -5.79 -2.42 -9.65
N PHE A 97 -6.98 -1.89 -9.35
CA PHE A 97 -7.45 -1.73 -7.99
C PHE A 97 -8.05 -3.04 -7.45
N LEU A 98 -7.57 -3.48 -6.30
CA LEU A 98 -8.10 -4.64 -5.60
C LEU A 98 -8.95 -4.18 -4.41
N ASN A 99 -10.16 -4.74 -4.28
CA ASN A 99 -11.12 -4.32 -3.26
C ASN A 99 -10.77 -4.78 -1.83
N ASP A 100 -9.63 -5.42 -1.65
CA ASP A 100 -9.07 -5.81 -0.35
C ASP A 100 -7.53 -5.78 -0.43
N CYS A 101 -6.87 -6.00 0.70
CA CYS A 101 -5.42 -6.09 0.80
C CYS A 101 -4.91 -7.45 1.28
N VAL A 102 -5.80 -8.35 1.69
CA VAL A 102 -5.48 -9.71 2.11
C VAL A 102 -6.57 -10.68 1.65
N GLY A 103 -6.24 -11.98 1.62
CA GLY A 103 -7.18 -13.04 1.29
C GLY A 103 -7.00 -13.64 -0.11
N PRO A 104 -7.68 -14.77 -0.39
CA PRO A 104 -7.35 -15.63 -1.52
C PRO A 104 -7.55 -14.96 -2.89
N GLU A 105 -8.55 -14.08 -3.03
CA GLU A 105 -8.82 -13.38 -4.29
C GLU A 105 -7.67 -12.44 -4.67
N VAL A 106 -7.23 -11.59 -3.73
CA VAL A 106 -6.17 -10.61 -3.98
C VAL A 106 -4.78 -11.25 -4.02
N GLU A 107 -4.56 -12.31 -3.24
CA GLU A 107 -3.36 -13.16 -3.32
C GLU A 107 -3.26 -13.79 -4.72
N SER A 108 -4.35 -14.36 -5.23
CA SER A 108 -4.39 -14.97 -6.57
C SER A 108 -4.16 -13.94 -7.67
N ALA A 109 -4.77 -12.76 -7.57
CA ALA A 109 -4.63 -11.70 -8.58
C ALA A 109 -3.17 -11.21 -8.73
N THR A 110 -2.39 -11.25 -7.64
CA THR A 110 -1.01 -10.77 -7.59
C THR A 110 0.04 -11.88 -7.70
N ALA A 111 -0.38 -13.15 -7.75
CA ALA A 111 0.54 -14.30 -7.77
C ALA A 111 1.36 -14.37 -9.07
N ASN A 112 0.71 -14.15 -10.22
CA ASN A 112 1.33 -14.28 -11.54
C ASN A 112 0.74 -13.29 -12.56
N PRO A 113 0.95 -11.98 -12.36
CA PRO A 113 0.41 -10.97 -13.27
C PRO A 113 1.23 -10.88 -14.56
N GLU A 114 0.70 -10.13 -15.54
CA GLU A 114 1.45 -9.70 -16.71
C GLU A 114 2.65 -8.83 -16.30
N ASN A 115 3.68 -8.80 -17.15
CA ASN A 115 4.88 -8.01 -16.86
C ASN A 115 4.55 -6.51 -16.85
N GLY A 116 4.99 -5.83 -15.80
CA GLY A 116 4.77 -4.41 -15.59
C GLY A 116 3.36 -4.05 -15.08
N THR A 117 2.57 -5.01 -14.60
CA THR A 117 1.29 -4.68 -13.95
C THR A 117 1.53 -3.90 -12.65
N VAL A 118 0.71 -2.86 -12.44
CA VAL A 118 0.67 -2.11 -11.20
C VAL A 118 -0.65 -2.39 -10.50
N PHE A 119 -0.59 -2.84 -9.25
CA PHE A 119 -1.74 -3.06 -8.39
C PHE A 119 -1.80 -1.98 -7.31
N LEU A 120 -3.01 -1.57 -6.94
CA LEU A 120 -3.28 -0.84 -5.71
C LEU A 120 -4.22 -1.66 -4.84
N LEU A 121 -3.72 -2.09 -3.68
CA LEU A 121 -4.55 -2.74 -2.66
C LEU A 121 -5.44 -1.71 -1.97
N GLU A 122 -6.58 -2.16 -1.47
CA GLU A 122 -7.44 -1.32 -0.63
C GLU A 122 -6.75 -0.96 0.71
N ASN A 123 -7.31 0.03 1.40
CA ASN A 123 -6.79 0.60 2.64
C ASN A 123 -6.45 -0.44 3.72
N LEU A 124 -5.17 -0.55 4.09
CA LEU A 124 -4.72 -1.51 5.11
C LEU A 124 -5.43 -1.32 6.46
N ARG A 125 -5.79 -0.10 6.83
CA ARG A 125 -6.44 0.19 8.11
C ARG A 125 -7.91 -0.23 8.18
N TYR A 126 -8.47 -0.78 7.09
CA TYR A 126 -9.73 -1.51 7.18
C TYR A 126 -9.62 -2.79 8.00
N HIS A 127 -8.40 -3.33 8.15
CA HIS A 127 -8.10 -4.47 9.01
C HIS A 127 -7.52 -3.97 10.33
N VAL A 128 -8.08 -4.43 11.45
CA VAL A 128 -7.63 -4.02 12.80
C VAL A 128 -6.20 -4.48 13.08
N GLU A 129 -5.77 -5.54 12.40
CA GLU A 129 -4.47 -6.17 12.45
C GLU A 129 -3.33 -5.22 12.02
N GLU A 130 -3.60 -4.24 11.15
CA GLU A 130 -2.63 -3.24 10.69
C GLU A 130 -2.14 -2.35 11.85
N GLU A 131 -3.05 -1.82 12.67
CA GLU A 131 -2.71 -0.95 13.80
C GLU A 131 -2.67 -1.71 15.15
N GLY A 132 -3.08 -2.98 15.14
CA GLY A 132 -3.22 -3.85 16.31
C GLY A 132 -4.39 -3.48 17.24
N LYS A 133 -5.12 -2.40 16.94
CA LYS A 133 -6.26 -1.88 17.68
C LYS A 133 -7.21 -1.11 16.78
N GLY A 134 -8.48 -1.07 17.15
CA GLY A 134 -9.54 -0.41 16.39
C GLY A 134 -10.79 -0.27 17.23
N VAL A 135 -11.93 -0.11 16.57
CA VAL A 135 -13.25 -0.07 17.21
C VAL A 135 -14.21 -1.03 16.54
N ASP A 136 -15.12 -1.64 17.31
CA ASP A 136 -16.21 -2.43 16.76
C ASP A 136 -17.38 -1.55 16.25
N LYS A 137 -18.43 -2.18 15.72
CA LYS A 137 -19.62 -1.48 15.20
C LYS A 137 -20.35 -0.65 16.27
N GLU A 138 -20.14 -0.95 17.55
CA GLU A 138 -20.73 -0.24 18.70
C GLU A 138 -19.79 0.87 19.22
N GLY A 139 -18.60 1.04 18.61
CA GLY A 139 -17.59 2.02 19.01
C GLY A 139 -16.72 1.57 20.19
N LYS A 140 -16.79 0.30 20.61
CA LYS A 140 -15.94 -0.22 21.68
C LYS A 140 -14.57 -0.55 21.15
N SER A 141 -13.54 -0.27 21.96
CA SER A 141 -12.16 -0.58 21.61
C SER A 141 -11.95 -2.08 21.46
N VAL A 142 -11.38 -2.48 20.33
CA VAL A 142 -10.97 -3.86 20.05
C VAL A 142 -9.47 -3.90 19.84
N LYS A 143 -8.86 -5.05 20.18
CA LYS A 143 -7.43 -5.31 19.99
C LYS A 143 -7.28 -6.60 19.19
N ALA A 144 -6.46 -6.57 18.15
CA ALA A 144 -6.15 -7.76 17.38
C ALA A 144 -5.35 -8.74 18.25
N SER A 145 -5.64 -10.03 18.13
CA SER A 145 -4.79 -11.08 18.71
C SER A 145 -3.45 -11.11 17.98
N LYS A 146 -2.40 -11.65 18.61
CA LYS A 146 -1.09 -11.75 17.97
C LYS A 146 -1.15 -12.65 16.74
N GLU A 147 -1.91 -13.73 16.85
CA GLU A 147 -2.12 -14.74 15.82
C GLU A 147 -2.78 -14.13 14.58
N ASN A 148 -3.78 -13.26 14.76
CA ASN A 148 -4.43 -12.57 13.64
C ASN A 148 -3.49 -11.57 12.97
N VAL A 149 -2.68 -10.84 13.74
CA VAL A 149 -1.66 -9.93 13.20
C VAL A 149 -0.62 -10.70 12.39
N GLU A 150 -0.17 -11.85 12.87
CA GLU A 150 0.77 -12.72 12.14
C GLU A 150 0.16 -13.25 10.84
N ALA A 151 -1.10 -13.71 10.88
CA ALA A 151 -1.81 -14.16 9.68
C ALA A 151 -2.00 -13.04 8.64
N PHE A 152 -2.32 -11.82 9.08
CA PHE A 152 -2.46 -10.65 8.23
C PHE A 152 -1.14 -10.31 7.52
N ARG A 153 -0.03 -10.29 8.27
CA ARG A 153 1.32 -10.07 7.72
C ARG A 153 1.73 -11.16 6.75
N ALA A 154 1.42 -12.41 7.08
CA ALA A 154 1.69 -13.54 6.20
C ALA A 154 0.93 -13.39 4.88
N SER A 155 -0.34 -12.98 4.91
CA SER A 155 -1.12 -12.71 3.70
C SER A 155 -0.52 -11.57 2.87
N LEU A 156 -0.21 -10.42 3.49
CA LEU A 156 0.43 -9.30 2.80
C LEU A 156 1.76 -9.69 2.13
N SER A 157 2.58 -10.50 2.81
CA SER A 157 3.89 -10.92 2.29
C SER A 157 3.81 -11.71 0.99
N LYS A 158 2.68 -12.37 0.71
CA LYS A 158 2.50 -13.17 -0.52
C LYS A 158 2.42 -12.32 -1.78
N HIS A 159 2.15 -11.02 -1.65
CA HIS A 159 2.01 -10.10 -2.78
C HIS A 159 3.34 -9.75 -3.47
N GLY A 160 4.48 -10.03 -2.84
CA GLY A 160 5.78 -9.65 -3.38
C GLY A 160 6.91 -10.60 -3.00
N ASP A 161 7.96 -10.56 -3.80
CA ASP A 161 9.22 -11.24 -3.54
C ASP A 161 10.24 -10.27 -2.91
N VAL A 162 10.04 -8.97 -3.12
CA VAL A 162 10.83 -7.86 -2.57
C VAL A 162 9.89 -6.87 -1.89
N TYR A 163 10.27 -6.42 -0.70
CA TYR A 163 9.56 -5.36 0.03
C TYR A 163 10.31 -4.03 -0.04
N VAL A 164 9.61 -2.96 -0.43
CA VAL A 164 10.13 -1.59 -0.45
C VAL A 164 9.25 -0.71 0.45
N ASN A 165 9.87 0.02 1.38
CA ASN A 165 9.15 1.00 2.20
C ASN A 165 9.50 2.42 1.76
N ASP A 166 8.56 3.08 1.08
CA ASP A 166 8.65 4.47 0.64
C ASP A 166 7.62 5.35 1.37
N ALA A 167 7.27 4.96 2.61
CA ALA A 167 6.34 5.67 3.48
C ALA A 167 7.05 6.11 4.77
N PHE A 168 8.02 7.02 4.67
CA PHE A 168 8.77 7.49 5.85
C PHE A 168 7.85 8.01 6.97
N GLY A 169 6.73 8.66 6.60
CA GLY A 169 5.71 9.16 7.53
C GLY A 169 5.08 8.08 8.43
N THR A 170 5.10 6.80 8.04
CA THR A 170 4.60 5.68 8.86
C THR A 170 5.69 4.85 9.51
N ALA A 171 6.97 5.05 9.15
CA ALA A 171 8.09 4.25 9.63
C ALA A 171 8.29 4.31 11.15
N HIS A 172 7.86 5.39 11.82
CA HIS A 172 7.93 5.53 13.29
C HIS A 172 6.96 4.61 14.04
N ARG A 173 5.97 4.02 13.35
CA ARG A 173 4.97 3.12 13.95
C ARG A 173 5.42 1.68 13.82
N ALA A 174 5.11 0.87 14.83
CA ALA A 174 5.37 -0.57 14.82
C ALA A 174 4.29 -1.35 14.04
N HIS A 175 3.69 -0.74 13.00
CA HIS A 175 2.73 -1.38 12.10
C HIS A 175 3.46 -2.25 11.05
N ARG A 176 4.60 -2.84 11.44
CA ARG A 176 5.52 -3.59 10.58
C ARG A 176 5.39 -5.06 10.87
#